data_AF-A0A8S9ZW00-F1
#
_entry.id   AF-A0A8S9ZW00-F1
#
_cell.length_a   1.000
_cell.length_b   1.000
_cell.length_c   1.000
_cell.angle_alpha   90.00
_cell.angle_beta   90.00
_cell.angle_gamma   90.00
#
_symmetry.space_group_name_H-M   'P 1'
#
loop_
_entity.id
_entity.type
_entity.pdbx_description
1 polymer ?
#
loop_
_entity_poly.entity_id
_entity_poly.type
_entity_poly.pdbx_seq_one_letter_code
_entity_poly.pdbx_strand_id
1 'polypeptide(L)'
;MKNFELYVSYLICNQMFDITNNLRLTADVIEIEKNSKGQIGIAIGGGSPICPCLYVVQIFENTPAKKNKLIGLGDEILAVNGESVKGLEKAEVASLIKQSQGPIKISVNRLQFDSEKVSPTIDILMKKFKHRFVASIDDDTADAMGLSRAILCNDVIAKLQEQLDSNQKFYKNLIKKSEEMVKCYHFISDTQNGIGCVFSELAIKEVTPMESVIQSSNNFSGLSNVYKHLSADHNSFAEKLEALVRALKCHAEAAIPDVHQTLKKYLDAKYEYLAYCLRVKELEDEEAEYGILHEHLSRMQMGNYEYRFMLRYREQSRENFLEKRKAVAVKIELLDERHGIRELALQLKNLINEMKKMHMKSREEISRIL
;
A
#
# COMPACT_ATOMS: atom_id res chain seq x y z
N MET A 1 -33.87 -25.11 -5.57
CA MET A 1 -32.94 -24.50 -6.55
C MET A 1 -33.64 -23.49 -7.45
N LYS A 2 -34.73 -23.81 -8.18
CA LYS A 2 -35.46 -22.83 -9.02
C LYS A 2 -35.90 -21.53 -8.33
N ASN A 3 -36.34 -21.59 -7.07
CA ASN A 3 -36.74 -20.38 -6.31
C ASN A 3 -35.56 -19.47 -5.92
N PHE A 4 -34.33 -19.99 -5.88
CA PHE A 4 -33.12 -19.21 -5.60
C PHE A 4 -32.65 -18.48 -6.87
N GLU A 5 -32.71 -19.13 -8.03
CA GLU A 5 -32.44 -18.51 -9.34
C GLU A 5 -33.43 -17.41 -9.70
N LEU A 6 -34.72 -17.58 -9.37
CA LEU A 6 -35.74 -16.55 -9.52
C LEU A 6 -35.51 -15.35 -8.58
N TYR A 7 -35.04 -15.60 -7.35
CA TYR A 7 -34.72 -14.54 -6.39
C TYR A 7 -33.45 -13.77 -6.78
N VAL A 8 -32.44 -14.47 -7.28
CA VAL A 8 -31.21 -13.88 -7.84
C VAL A 8 -31.54 -13.08 -9.10
N SER A 9 -32.34 -13.63 -10.02
CA SER A 9 -32.85 -12.90 -11.20
C SER A 9 -33.67 -11.66 -10.81
N TYR A 10 -34.48 -11.72 -9.77
CA TYR A 10 -35.25 -10.59 -9.26
C TYR A 10 -34.36 -9.51 -8.61
N LEU A 11 -33.30 -9.89 -7.88
CA LEU A 11 -32.30 -8.95 -7.35
C LEU A 11 -31.46 -8.30 -8.46
N ILE A 12 -31.06 -9.07 -9.47
CA ILE A 12 -30.35 -8.56 -10.65
C ILE A 12 -31.25 -7.59 -11.43
N CYS A 13 -32.54 -7.87 -11.53
CA CYS A 13 -33.53 -6.99 -12.17
C CYS A 13 -33.70 -5.67 -11.39
N ASN A 14 -33.75 -5.71 -10.05
CA ASN A 14 -33.78 -4.50 -9.23
C ASN A 14 -32.46 -3.71 -9.25
N GLN A 15 -31.31 -4.38 -9.35
CA GLN A 15 -30.01 -3.70 -9.56
C GLN A 15 -29.92 -3.08 -10.95
N MET A 16 -30.40 -3.74 -12.00
CA MET A 16 -30.58 -3.15 -13.33
C MET A 16 -31.51 -1.93 -13.28
N PHE A 17 -32.58 -1.97 -12.49
CA PHE A 17 -33.51 -0.86 -12.28
C PHE A 17 -32.83 0.36 -11.60
N ASP A 18 -31.98 0.13 -10.60
CA ASP A 18 -31.16 1.18 -9.96
C ASP A 18 -30.06 1.75 -10.88
N ILE A 19 -29.46 0.90 -11.73
CA ILE A 19 -28.50 1.32 -12.76
C ILE A 19 -29.21 2.26 -13.75
N THR A 20 -30.42 1.93 -14.22
CA THR A 20 -31.14 2.77 -15.19
C THR A 20 -31.58 4.13 -14.65
N ASN A 21 -31.91 4.26 -13.35
CA ASN A 21 -32.34 5.55 -12.78
C ASN A 21 -31.21 6.56 -12.54
N ASN A 22 -29.94 6.11 -12.53
CA ASN A 22 -28.76 6.97 -12.35
C ASN A 22 -27.87 7.06 -13.61
N LEU A 23 -28.35 6.52 -14.74
CA LEU A 23 -27.63 6.48 -16.01
C LEU A 23 -27.84 7.80 -16.75
N ARG A 24 -26.79 8.61 -16.86
CA ARG A 24 -26.78 9.80 -17.72
C ARG A 24 -25.99 9.50 -18.99
N LEU A 25 -26.71 9.50 -20.10
CA LEU A 25 -26.13 9.45 -21.44
C LEU A 25 -25.81 10.88 -21.87
N THR A 26 -24.54 11.15 -22.13
CA THR A 26 -24.10 12.45 -22.66
C THR A 26 -23.49 12.23 -24.03
N ALA A 27 -24.14 12.79 -25.05
CA ALA A 27 -23.61 12.79 -26.40
C ALA A 27 -22.44 13.77 -26.49
N ASP A 28 -21.36 13.35 -27.11
CA ASP A 28 -20.17 14.16 -27.31
C ASP A 28 -19.53 13.85 -28.67
N VAL A 29 -18.78 14.79 -29.23
CA VAL A 29 -18.06 14.60 -30.49
C VAL A 29 -16.59 14.84 -30.22
N ILE A 30 -15.79 13.80 -30.41
CA ILE A 30 -14.37 13.83 -30.11
C ILE A 30 -13.55 13.72 -31.39
N GLU A 31 -12.43 14.43 -31.44
CA GLU A 31 -11.50 14.40 -32.56
C GLU A 31 -10.20 13.73 -32.12
N ILE A 32 -9.77 12.69 -32.85
CA ILE A 32 -8.59 11.89 -32.51
C ILE A 32 -7.67 11.83 -33.72
N GLU A 33 -6.40 12.17 -33.53
CA GLU A 33 -5.37 11.98 -34.54
C GLU A 33 -5.04 10.49 -34.74
N LYS A 34 -4.70 10.11 -35.97
CA LYS A 34 -4.25 8.75 -36.27
C LYS A 34 -2.75 8.64 -36.13
N ASN A 35 -2.27 7.46 -35.74
CA ASN A 35 -0.85 7.17 -35.78
C ASN A 35 -0.36 6.94 -37.23
N SER A 36 0.95 6.74 -37.40
CA SER A 36 1.59 6.45 -38.70
C SER A 36 1.05 5.20 -39.41
N LYS A 37 0.32 4.32 -38.71
CA LYS A 37 -0.34 3.13 -39.26
C LYS A 37 -1.82 3.37 -39.58
N GLY A 38 -2.32 4.61 -39.48
CA GLY A 38 -3.73 4.93 -39.69
C GLY A 38 -4.67 4.43 -38.59
N GLN A 39 -4.15 4.12 -37.40
CA GLN A 39 -4.91 3.57 -36.28
C GLN A 39 -5.03 4.58 -35.14
N ILE A 40 -6.17 4.57 -34.44
CA ILE A 40 -6.39 5.36 -33.23
C ILE A 40 -6.10 4.59 -31.93
N GLY A 41 -6.14 3.25 -31.98
CA GLY A 41 -5.80 2.38 -30.85
C GLY A 41 -6.93 2.01 -29.91
N ILE A 42 -8.12 1.70 -30.45
CA ILE A 42 -9.25 1.17 -29.68
C ILE A 42 -9.66 -0.22 -30.20
N ALA A 43 -10.24 -1.03 -29.33
CA ALA A 43 -10.97 -2.24 -29.70
C ALA A 43 -12.48 -2.01 -29.53
N ILE A 44 -13.27 -2.48 -30.50
CA ILE A 44 -14.72 -2.27 -30.57
C ILE A 44 -15.43 -3.59 -30.28
N GLY A 45 -16.42 -3.56 -29.39
CA GLY A 45 -17.32 -4.66 -29.07
C GLY A 45 -18.76 -4.34 -29.45
N GLY A 46 -19.63 -5.34 -29.34
CA GLY A 46 -21.03 -5.26 -29.79
C GLY A 46 -21.16 -5.31 -31.32
N GLY A 47 -22.15 -4.58 -31.84
CA GLY A 47 -22.50 -4.55 -33.25
C GLY A 47 -23.52 -5.61 -33.68
N SER A 48 -24.06 -5.40 -34.87
CA SER A 48 -25.07 -6.27 -35.50
C SER A 48 -24.54 -7.70 -35.69
N PRO A 49 -25.41 -8.74 -35.64
CA PRO A 49 -26.83 -8.72 -35.28
C PRO A 49 -27.10 -8.86 -33.76
N ILE A 50 -26.06 -9.07 -32.96
CA ILE A 50 -26.17 -9.54 -31.56
C ILE A 50 -26.43 -8.37 -30.60
N CYS A 51 -25.84 -7.21 -30.86
CA CYS A 51 -25.96 -6.03 -30.00
C CYS A 51 -26.28 -4.79 -30.84
N PRO A 52 -27.31 -4.01 -30.51
CA PRO A 52 -27.71 -2.86 -31.33
C PRO A 52 -26.72 -1.70 -31.29
N CYS A 53 -25.77 -1.71 -30.34
CA CYS A 53 -24.79 -0.66 -30.15
C CYS A 53 -23.36 -1.19 -30.31
N LEU A 54 -22.46 -0.27 -30.66
CA LEU A 54 -21.02 -0.49 -30.73
C LEU A 54 -20.37 0.30 -29.62
N TYR A 55 -19.41 -0.28 -28.92
CA TYR A 55 -18.78 0.38 -27.78
C TYR A 55 -17.31 0.01 -27.64
N VAL A 56 -16.57 0.85 -26.92
CA VAL A 56 -15.13 0.67 -26.69
C VAL A 56 -14.88 -0.39 -25.61
N VAL A 57 -14.20 -1.48 -25.97
CA VAL A 57 -13.85 -2.59 -25.06
C VAL A 57 -12.46 -2.41 -24.47
N GLN A 58 -11.53 -1.86 -25.27
CA GLN A 58 -10.15 -1.66 -24.87
C GLN A 58 -9.57 -0.41 -25.54
N ILE A 59 -8.70 0.27 -24.82
CA ILE A 59 -7.84 1.33 -25.35
C ILE A 59 -6.40 0.87 -25.15
N PHE A 60 -5.64 0.79 -26.22
CA PHE A 60 -4.27 0.28 -26.17
C PHE A 60 -3.31 1.35 -25.65
N GLU A 61 -2.33 0.95 -24.83
CA GLU A 61 -1.29 1.85 -24.34
C GLU A 61 -0.45 2.41 -25.51
N ASN A 62 0.12 3.61 -25.32
CA ASN A 62 0.94 4.30 -26.32
C ASN A 62 0.23 4.64 -27.64
N THR A 63 -1.11 4.65 -27.67
CA THR A 63 -1.90 5.01 -28.85
C THR A 63 -2.49 6.43 -28.77
N PRO A 64 -2.89 7.04 -29.90
CA PRO A 64 -3.51 8.36 -29.90
C PRO A 64 -4.75 8.45 -28.99
N ALA A 65 -5.61 7.43 -28.99
CA ALA A 65 -6.78 7.38 -28.12
C ALA A 65 -6.40 7.44 -26.63
N LYS A 66 -5.38 6.68 -26.20
CA LYS A 66 -4.91 6.70 -24.80
C LYS A 66 -4.27 8.04 -24.41
N LYS A 67 -3.56 8.69 -25.34
CA LYS A 67 -2.91 10.00 -25.10
C LYS A 67 -3.92 11.13 -24.99
N ASN A 68 -4.94 11.14 -25.86
CA ASN A 68 -5.95 12.20 -25.89
C ASN A 68 -6.95 12.08 -24.73
N LYS A 69 -7.20 10.85 -24.23
CA LYS A 69 -8.12 10.56 -23.10
C LYS A 69 -9.57 11.05 -23.30
N LEU A 70 -9.93 11.48 -24.51
CA LEU A 70 -11.28 11.90 -24.86
C LEU A 70 -12.27 10.75 -25.04
N ILE A 71 -11.79 9.53 -25.28
CA ILE A 71 -12.61 8.31 -25.38
C ILE A 71 -12.30 7.39 -24.21
N GLY A 72 -13.33 6.82 -23.57
CA GLY A 72 -13.20 5.91 -22.44
C GLY A 72 -13.72 4.51 -22.75
N LEU A 73 -13.40 3.55 -21.87
CA LEU A 73 -14.00 2.22 -21.95
C LEU A 73 -15.51 2.29 -21.68
N GLY A 74 -16.27 1.49 -22.42
CA GLY A 74 -17.73 1.45 -22.35
C GLY A 74 -18.44 2.56 -23.12
N ASP A 75 -17.74 3.58 -23.62
CA ASP A 75 -18.37 4.64 -24.44
C ASP A 75 -19.00 4.03 -25.71
N GLU A 76 -20.22 4.46 -26.03
CA GLU A 76 -20.90 4.04 -27.25
C GLU A 76 -20.36 4.82 -28.43
N ILE A 77 -20.19 4.17 -29.57
CA ILE A 77 -19.87 4.81 -30.84
C ILE A 77 -21.18 4.98 -31.60
N LEU A 78 -21.58 6.24 -31.82
CA LEU A 78 -22.81 6.60 -32.53
C LEU A 78 -22.55 6.89 -34.01
N ALA A 79 -21.44 7.58 -34.31
CA ALA A 79 -21.07 7.93 -35.67
C ALA A 79 -19.56 8.10 -35.84
N VAL A 80 -19.08 7.90 -37.07
CA VAL A 80 -17.69 8.12 -37.49
C VAL A 80 -17.69 9.11 -38.65
N ASN A 81 -17.02 10.25 -38.50
CA ASN A 81 -17.00 11.37 -39.46
C ASN A 81 -18.40 11.83 -39.91
N GLY A 82 -19.39 11.74 -39.03
CA GLY A 82 -20.78 12.09 -39.31
C GLY A 82 -21.62 10.95 -39.90
N GLU A 83 -21.01 9.81 -40.25
CA GLU A 83 -21.73 8.62 -40.71
C GLU A 83 -22.19 7.78 -39.51
N SER A 84 -23.50 7.56 -39.39
CA SER A 84 -24.09 6.72 -38.35
C SER A 84 -23.58 5.29 -38.45
N VAL A 85 -23.17 4.72 -37.32
CA VAL A 85 -22.70 3.31 -37.26
C VAL A 85 -23.77 2.35 -36.75
N LYS A 86 -25.00 2.83 -36.54
CA LYS A 86 -26.11 2.01 -36.05
C LYS A 86 -26.42 0.88 -37.04
N GLY A 87 -26.45 -0.35 -36.54
CA GLY A 87 -26.74 -1.54 -37.34
C GLY A 87 -25.55 -2.10 -38.13
N LEU A 88 -24.37 -1.47 -38.03
CA LEU A 88 -23.14 -2.00 -38.62
C LEU A 88 -22.51 -3.09 -37.73
N GLU A 89 -21.70 -3.93 -38.36
CA GLU A 89 -20.81 -4.86 -37.66
C GLU A 89 -19.55 -4.13 -37.18
N LYS A 90 -18.93 -4.68 -36.11
CA LYS A 90 -17.67 -4.15 -35.57
C LYS A 90 -16.54 -4.06 -36.62
N ALA A 91 -16.52 -4.98 -37.59
CA ALA A 91 -15.53 -5.01 -38.66
C ALA A 91 -15.70 -3.83 -39.64
N GLU A 92 -16.94 -3.47 -39.96
CA GLU A 92 -17.28 -2.35 -40.86
C GLU A 92 -16.86 -1.02 -40.24
N VAL A 93 -17.18 -0.81 -38.95
CA VAL A 93 -16.77 0.40 -38.22
C VAL A 93 -15.25 0.49 -38.11
N ALA A 94 -14.57 -0.61 -37.83
CA ALA A 94 -13.11 -0.65 -37.83
C ALA A 94 -12.52 -0.30 -39.21
N SER A 95 -13.20 -0.69 -40.29
CA SER A 95 -12.81 -0.34 -41.67
C SER A 95 -13.04 1.14 -41.96
N LEU A 96 -14.18 1.72 -41.59
CA LEU A 96 -14.47 3.16 -41.71
C LEU A 96 -13.41 4.01 -40.99
N ILE A 97 -13.02 3.59 -39.78
CA ILE A 97 -11.96 4.25 -39.02
C ILE A 97 -10.60 4.13 -39.71
N LYS A 98 -10.28 3.00 -40.35
CA LYS A 98 -9.00 2.84 -41.06
C LYS A 98 -8.94 3.62 -42.37
N GLN A 99 -10.03 3.65 -43.13
CA GLN A 99 -10.09 4.23 -44.48
C GLN A 99 -10.17 5.75 -44.50
N SER A 100 -10.67 6.38 -43.44
CA SER A 100 -10.74 7.84 -43.35
C SER A 100 -9.35 8.49 -43.42
N GLN A 101 -9.26 9.70 -43.99
CA GLN A 101 -8.02 10.47 -44.00
C GLN A 101 -7.99 11.51 -42.89
N GLY A 102 -6.80 11.83 -42.39
CA GLY A 102 -6.61 12.86 -41.37
C GLY A 102 -7.15 12.48 -39.98
N PRO A 103 -7.40 13.48 -39.11
CA PRO A 103 -8.03 13.25 -37.82
C PRO A 103 -9.46 12.72 -38.00
N ILE A 104 -9.88 11.86 -37.07
CA ILE A 104 -11.20 11.24 -37.11
C ILE A 104 -12.11 11.87 -36.08
N LYS A 105 -13.35 12.20 -36.47
CA LYS A 105 -14.40 12.67 -35.57
C LYS A 105 -15.29 11.50 -35.20
N ILE A 106 -15.37 11.18 -33.92
CA ILE A 106 -16.20 10.10 -33.41
C ILE A 106 -17.29 10.73 -32.54
N SER A 107 -18.54 10.54 -32.93
CA SER A 107 -19.67 10.87 -32.06
C SER A 107 -19.87 9.73 -31.08
N VAL A 108 -19.76 10.02 -29.80
CA VAL A 108 -19.87 9.02 -28.73
C VAL A 108 -21.02 9.33 -27.81
N ASN A 109 -21.57 8.27 -27.21
CA ASN A 109 -22.45 8.40 -26.06
C ASN A 109 -21.70 7.95 -24.80
N ARG A 110 -21.40 8.91 -23.92
CA ARG A 110 -20.67 8.62 -22.68
C ARG A 110 -21.65 8.10 -21.64
N LEU A 111 -21.32 6.95 -21.10
CA LEU A 111 -21.96 6.41 -19.90
C LEU A 111 -21.41 7.15 -18.69
N GLN A 112 -22.16 8.14 -18.19
CA GLN A 112 -21.90 8.80 -16.92
C GLN A 112 -22.87 8.30 -15.87
N PHE A 113 -22.35 7.96 -14.69
CA PHE A 113 -23.13 7.64 -13.50
C PHE A 113 -22.63 8.52 -12.36
N ASP A 114 -23.53 8.99 -11.49
CA ASP A 114 -23.15 9.76 -10.31
C ASP A 114 -22.31 8.86 -9.37
N SER A 115 -20.98 8.92 -9.52
CA SER A 115 -20.01 8.03 -8.85
C SER A 115 -20.05 8.08 -7.32
N GLU A 116 -20.65 9.11 -6.75
CA GLU A 116 -20.82 9.29 -5.30
C GLU A 116 -21.95 8.43 -4.70
N LYS A 117 -22.82 7.83 -5.52
CA LYS A 117 -24.01 7.10 -5.04
C LYS A 117 -24.02 5.59 -5.33
N VAL A 118 -23.11 5.09 -6.15
CA VAL A 118 -23.09 3.67 -6.51
C VAL A 118 -22.12 2.93 -5.59
N SER A 119 -22.64 2.41 -4.48
CA SER A 119 -21.93 1.47 -3.61
C SER A 119 -21.54 0.22 -4.43
N PRO A 120 -20.33 -0.35 -4.24
CA PRO A 120 -19.98 -1.59 -4.92
C PRO A 120 -21.00 -2.68 -4.62
N THR A 121 -21.43 -3.37 -5.68
CA THR A 121 -22.38 -4.48 -5.58
C THR A 121 -21.88 -5.55 -4.61
N ILE A 122 -22.80 -6.22 -3.91
CA ILE A 122 -22.47 -7.36 -3.02
C ILE A 122 -21.58 -8.38 -3.75
N ASP A 123 -21.85 -8.64 -5.03
CA ASP A 123 -21.03 -9.49 -5.89
C ASP A 123 -19.55 -9.03 -5.96
N ILE A 124 -19.30 -7.74 -6.21
CA ILE A 124 -17.94 -7.17 -6.23
C ILE A 124 -17.27 -7.28 -4.86
N LEU A 125 -18.02 -7.04 -3.78
CA LEU A 125 -17.52 -7.21 -2.41
C LEU A 125 -17.13 -8.66 -2.11
N MET A 126 -17.94 -9.63 -2.54
CA MET A 126 -17.67 -11.06 -2.38
C MET A 126 -16.45 -11.49 -3.20
N LYS A 127 -16.31 -11.00 -4.43
CA LYS A 127 -15.13 -11.22 -5.27
C LYS A 127 -13.86 -10.61 -4.64
N LYS A 128 -13.96 -9.40 -4.09
CA LYS A 128 -12.86 -8.74 -3.34
C LYS A 128 -12.48 -9.56 -2.10
N PHE A 129 -13.46 -10.08 -1.36
CA PHE A 129 -13.24 -10.98 -0.23
C PHE A 129 -12.55 -12.28 -0.65
N LYS A 130 -13.02 -12.94 -1.73
CA LYS A 130 -12.37 -14.12 -2.30
C LYS A 130 -10.89 -13.86 -2.56
N HIS A 131 -10.55 -12.78 -3.27
CA HIS A 131 -9.15 -12.48 -3.56
C HIS A 131 -8.31 -12.23 -2.31
N ARG A 132 -8.87 -11.55 -1.31
CA ARG A 132 -8.20 -11.33 -0.02
C ARG A 132 -7.96 -12.65 0.73
N PHE A 133 -8.94 -13.53 0.74
CA PHE A 133 -8.87 -14.83 1.43
C PHE A 133 -7.83 -15.74 0.77
N VAL A 134 -7.88 -15.86 -0.56
CA VAL A 134 -6.94 -16.68 -1.34
C VAL A 134 -5.49 -16.20 -1.20
N ALA A 135 -5.27 -14.89 -1.07
CA ALA A 135 -3.94 -14.33 -0.86
C ALA A 135 -3.37 -14.57 0.56
N SER A 136 -4.20 -14.98 1.52
CA SER A 136 -3.79 -15.28 2.90
C SER A 136 -3.48 -16.75 3.16
N ILE A 137 -3.72 -17.61 2.17
CA ILE A 137 -3.60 -19.08 2.29
C ILE A 137 -2.47 -19.56 1.40
N ASP A 138 -1.73 -20.57 1.86
CA ASP A 138 -0.69 -21.26 1.10
C ASP A 138 -1.25 -21.99 -0.14
N ASP A 139 -0.34 -22.34 -1.05
CA ASP A 139 -0.67 -22.84 -2.39
C ASP A 139 -1.40 -24.18 -2.29
N ASP A 140 -0.89 -25.08 -1.47
CA ASP A 140 -1.43 -26.43 -1.29
C ASP A 140 -2.85 -26.39 -0.68
N THR A 141 -3.06 -25.54 0.33
CA THR A 141 -4.37 -25.40 0.97
C THR A 141 -5.39 -24.72 0.05
N ALA A 142 -4.98 -23.72 -0.74
CA ALA A 142 -5.87 -23.07 -1.71
C ALA A 142 -6.31 -24.04 -2.81
N ASP A 143 -5.41 -24.88 -3.32
CA ASP A 143 -5.70 -25.89 -4.33
C ASP A 143 -6.61 -26.99 -3.78
N ALA A 144 -6.38 -27.44 -2.53
CA ALA A 144 -7.27 -28.38 -1.85
C ALA A 144 -8.70 -27.84 -1.67
N MET A 145 -8.84 -26.53 -1.51
CA MET A 145 -10.14 -25.84 -1.43
C MET A 145 -10.73 -25.49 -2.81
N GLY A 146 -10.04 -25.80 -3.92
CA GLY A 146 -10.46 -25.47 -5.27
C GLY A 146 -10.49 -23.97 -5.58
N LEU A 147 -9.69 -23.17 -4.86
CA LEU A 147 -9.70 -21.71 -5.00
C LEU A 147 -8.73 -21.24 -6.08
N SER A 148 -9.25 -20.86 -7.24
CA SER A 148 -8.42 -20.32 -8.33
C SER A 148 -7.79 -18.98 -7.97
N ARG A 149 -6.47 -18.89 -8.15
CA ARG A 149 -5.66 -17.68 -7.92
C ARG A 149 -5.62 -16.77 -9.14
N ALA A 150 -5.53 -15.47 -8.90
CA ALA A 150 -5.31 -14.49 -9.97
C ALA A 150 -3.81 -14.46 -10.35
N ILE A 151 -3.50 -14.24 -11.63
CA ILE A 151 -2.12 -14.27 -12.17
C ILE A 151 -1.19 -13.21 -11.52
N LEU A 152 -1.73 -12.18 -10.86
CA LEU A 152 -0.97 -11.15 -10.13
C LEU A 152 -0.43 -11.60 -8.74
N CYS A 153 -0.35 -12.90 -8.48
CA CYS A 153 0.02 -13.48 -7.17
C CYS A 153 1.52 -13.70 -6.94
N ASN A 154 2.42 -13.28 -7.83
CA ASN A 154 3.86 -13.22 -7.50
C ASN A 154 4.14 -12.04 -6.56
N ASP A 155 3.69 -12.15 -5.31
CA ASP A 155 3.68 -11.05 -4.36
C ASP A 155 5.03 -10.92 -3.64
N VAL A 156 5.97 -10.28 -4.33
CA VAL A 156 7.13 -9.60 -3.70
C VAL A 156 6.67 -8.74 -2.51
N ILE A 157 5.44 -8.22 -2.59
CA ILE A 157 4.82 -7.35 -1.59
C ILE A 157 4.34 -8.11 -0.33
N ALA A 158 3.87 -9.35 -0.45
CA ALA A 158 3.48 -10.16 0.72
C ALA A 158 4.72 -10.53 1.54
N LYS A 159 5.80 -10.95 0.86
CA LYS A 159 7.11 -11.17 1.50
C LYS A 159 7.63 -9.92 2.19
N LEU A 160 7.45 -8.76 1.56
CA LEU A 160 7.82 -7.48 2.16
C LEU A 160 7.00 -7.17 3.42
N GLN A 161 5.70 -7.49 3.43
CA GLN A 161 4.85 -7.29 4.61
C GLN A 161 5.34 -8.14 5.79
N GLU A 162 5.65 -9.42 5.56
CA GLU A 162 6.20 -10.30 6.59
C GLU A 162 7.54 -9.81 7.12
N GLN A 163 8.41 -9.30 6.24
CA GLN A 163 9.68 -8.70 6.64
C GLN A 163 9.48 -7.46 7.50
N LEU A 164 8.54 -6.57 7.15
CA LEU A 164 8.21 -5.38 7.93
C LEU A 164 7.64 -5.75 9.30
N ASP A 165 6.76 -6.76 9.38
CA ASP A 165 6.19 -7.25 10.65
C ASP A 165 7.29 -7.83 11.56
N SER A 166 8.19 -8.63 10.99
CA SER A 166 9.35 -9.18 11.71
C SER A 166 10.27 -8.07 12.23
N ASN A 167 10.59 -7.09 11.38
CA ASN A 167 11.42 -5.94 11.74
C ASN A 167 10.76 -5.10 12.83
N GLN A 168 9.45 -4.85 12.74
CA GLN A 168 8.72 -4.11 13.77
C GLN A 168 8.80 -4.82 15.14
N LYS A 169 8.62 -6.15 15.15
CA LYS A 169 8.73 -6.95 16.37
C LYS A 169 10.16 -6.91 16.95
N PHE A 170 11.17 -6.99 16.10
CA PHE A 170 12.57 -6.85 16.50
C PHE A 170 12.82 -5.50 17.18
N TYR A 171 12.43 -4.39 16.54
CA TYR A 171 12.63 -3.05 17.11
C TYR A 171 11.86 -2.85 18.42
N LYS A 172 10.62 -3.34 18.54
CA LYS A 172 9.85 -3.29 19.80
C LYS A 172 10.56 -4.00 20.95
N ASN A 173 11.15 -5.18 20.68
CA ASN A 173 11.94 -5.90 21.67
C ASN A 173 13.23 -5.14 22.05
N LEU A 174 13.92 -4.57 21.06
CA LEU A 174 15.13 -3.78 21.28
C LEU A 174 14.84 -2.52 22.12
N ILE A 175 13.75 -1.81 21.83
CA ILE A 175 13.27 -0.64 22.58
C ILE A 175 13.04 -1.03 24.03
N LYS A 176 12.26 -2.10 24.28
CA LYS A 176 11.96 -2.56 25.64
C LYS A 176 13.22 -2.85 26.45
N LYS A 177 14.20 -3.54 25.85
CA LYS A 177 15.47 -3.86 26.50
C LYS A 177 16.33 -2.63 26.75
N SER A 178 16.33 -1.69 25.81
CA SER A 178 17.07 -0.42 25.93
C SER A 178 16.46 0.46 27.03
N GLU A 179 15.14 0.50 27.18
CA GLU A 179 14.46 1.21 28.28
C GLU A 179 14.75 0.59 29.66
N GLU A 180 14.77 -0.74 29.75
CA GLU A 180 15.21 -1.45 30.96
C GLU A 180 16.67 -1.06 31.30
N MET A 181 17.55 -1.01 30.30
CA MET A 181 18.96 -0.61 30.47
C MET A 181 19.10 0.84 30.95
N VAL A 182 18.35 1.80 30.37
CA VAL A 182 18.31 3.19 30.86
C VAL A 182 17.97 3.25 32.35
N LYS A 183 16.92 2.54 32.79
CA LYS A 183 16.52 2.51 34.19
C LYS A 183 17.62 1.96 35.09
N CYS A 184 18.33 0.92 34.65
CA CYS A 184 19.47 0.36 35.38
C CYS A 184 20.62 1.36 35.52
N TYR A 185 20.96 2.12 34.47
CA TYR A 185 22.03 3.12 34.54
C TYR A 185 21.69 4.29 35.45
N HIS A 186 20.44 4.77 35.43
CA HIS A 186 19.97 5.79 36.39
C HIS A 186 20.07 5.27 37.83
N PHE A 187 19.59 4.05 38.08
CA PHE A 187 19.70 3.42 39.41
C PHE A 187 21.16 3.25 39.89
N ILE A 188 22.06 2.83 38.99
CA ILE A 188 23.50 2.72 39.30
C ILE A 188 24.09 4.10 39.60
N SER A 189 23.76 5.11 38.79
CA SER A 189 24.20 6.49 39.01
C SER A 189 23.76 7.01 40.38
N ASP A 190 22.48 6.88 40.72
CA ASP A 190 21.94 7.35 42.00
C ASP A 190 22.62 6.66 43.19
N THR A 191 22.81 5.34 43.08
CA THR A 191 23.48 4.54 44.12
C THR A 191 24.95 4.98 44.29
N GLN A 192 25.67 5.19 43.18
CA GLN A 192 27.07 5.64 43.22
C GLN A 192 27.19 7.05 43.79
N ASN A 193 26.27 7.96 43.44
CA ASN A 193 26.23 9.29 44.04
C ASN A 193 25.99 9.21 45.55
N GLY A 194 25.07 8.35 45.99
CA GLY A 194 24.81 8.09 47.41
C GLY A 194 26.05 7.58 48.16
N ILE A 195 26.75 6.59 47.59
CA ILE A 195 28.03 6.09 48.14
C ILE A 195 29.07 7.21 48.22
N GLY A 196 29.17 8.04 47.17
CA GLY A 196 30.05 9.20 47.13
C GLY A 196 29.76 10.20 48.24
N CYS A 197 28.49 10.49 48.53
CA CYS A 197 28.09 11.35 49.64
C CYS A 197 28.48 10.77 51.01
N VAL A 198 28.26 9.47 51.24
CA VAL A 198 28.68 8.79 52.49
C VAL A 198 30.19 8.89 52.69
N PHE A 199 30.99 8.67 51.64
CA PHE A 199 32.45 8.83 51.75
C PHE A 199 32.89 10.28 52.00
N SER A 200 32.18 11.28 51.43
CA SER A 200 32.42 12.69 51.78
C SER A 200 32.18 12.94 53.28
N GLU A 201 31.10 12.40 53.84
CA GLU A 201 30.79 12.57 55.27
C GLU A 201 31.82 11.89 56.17
N LEU A 202 32.27 10.69 55.80
CA LEU A 202 33.32 9.96 56.54
C LEU A 202 34.64 10.74 56.52
N ALA A 203 35.04 11.29 55.37
CA ALA A 203 36.25 12.09 55.24
C ALA A 203 36.26 13.31 56.18
N ILE A 204 35.09 13.95 56.37
CA ILE A 204 34.94 15.13 57.26
C ILE A 204 34.98 14.72 58.75
N LYS A 205 34.40 13.56 59.11
CA LYS A 205 34.29 13.12 60.52
C LYS A 205 35.61 12.57 61.09
N GLU A 206 36.54 12.11 60.24
CA GLU A 206 37.82 11.53 60.69
C GLU A 206 38.93 12.54 61.01
N VAL A 207 38.66 13.86 61.04
CA VAL A 207 39.71 14.85 61.31
C VAL A 207 40.17 14.82 62.78
N THR A 208 41.21 14.01 63.06
CA THR A 208 41.97 13.98 64.33
C THR A 208 43.47 14.17 64.05
N PRO A 209 44.27 14.73 64.98
CA PRO A 209 45.64 15.19 64.70
C PRO A 209 46.71 14.09 64.56
N MET A 210 46.35 12.87 64.16
CA MET A 210 47.29 11.75 63.96
C MET A 210 47.56 11.52 62.46
N GLU A 211 48.83 11.41 62.05
CA GLU A 211 49.25 11.25 60.64
C GLU A 211 48.57 10.08 59.91
N SER A 212 48.35 8.94 60.59
CA SER A 212 47.67 7.79 59.99
C SER A 212 46.20 8.03 59.66
N VAL A 213 45.55 8.98 60.35
CA VAL A 213 44.13 9.32 60.14
C VAL A 213 43.97 10.37 59.05
N ILE A 214 44.96 11.25 58.87
CA ILE A 214 45.02 12.19 57.74
C ILE A 214 45.06 11.42 56.39
N GLN A 215 45.79 10.31 56.35
CA GLN A 215 45.86 9.45 55.16
C GLN A 215 44.51 8.77 54.86
N SER A 216 43.79 8.30 55.89
CA SER A 216 42.44 7.73 55.76
C SER A 216 41.42 8.74 55.26
N SER A 217 41.40 9.96 55.83
CA SER A 217 40.53 11.05 55.39
C SER A 217 40.76 11.44 53.92
N ASN A 218 42.04 11.51 53.49
CA ASN A 218 42.38 11.78 52.09
C ASN A 218 41.94 10.64 51.14
N ASN A 219 42.05 9.38 51.58
CA ASN A 219 41.58 8.22 50.81
C ASN A 219 40.05 8.23 50.64
N PHE A 220 39.30 8.56 51.71
CA PHE A 220 37.85 8.69 51.64
C PHE A 220 37.40 9.85 50.75
N SER A 221 38.12 10.98 50.76
CA SER A 221 37.88 12.09 49.82
C SER A 221 38.14 11.67 48.36
N GLY A 222 39.23 10.96 48.10
CA GLY A 222 39.55 10.41 46.78
C GLY A 222 38.47 9.46 46.27
N LEU A 223 38.07 8.48 47.10
CA LEU A 223 36.99 7.53 46.78
C LEU A 223 35.66 8.26 46.52
N SER A 224 35.31 9.24 47.36
CA SER A 224 34.11 10.05 47.19
C SER A 224 34.07 10.71 45.81
N ASN A 225 35.17 11.33 45.38
CA ASN A 225 35.27 11.99 44.09
C ASN A 225 35.10 11.01 42.93
N VAL A 226 35.73 9.83 42.99
CA VAL A 226 35.57 8.80 41.94
C VAL A 226 34.14 8.29 41.86
N TYR A 227 33.48 8.00 42.97
CA TYR A 227 32.07 7.57 42.94
C TYR A 227 31.13 8.65 42.37
N LYS A 228 31.39 9.94 42.65
CA LYS A 228 30.64 11.05 42.05
C LYS A 228 30.91 11.22 40.55
N HIS A 229 32.15 11.04 40.10
CA HIS A 229 32.49 11.07 38.67
C HIS A 229 31.88 9.89 37.90
N LEU A 230 31.95 8.68 38.44
CA LEU A 230 31.30 7.49 37.86
C LEU A 230 29.78 7.68 37.75
N SER A 231 29.13 8.27 38.76
CA SER A 231 27.71 8.61 38.70
C SER A 231 27.42 9.58 37.55
N ALA A 232 28.19 10.67 37.43
CA ALA A 232 28.00 11.64 36.35
C ALA A 232 28.18 11.03 34.95
N ASP A 233 29.18 10.16 34.78
CA ASP A 233 29.43 9.44 33.53
C ASP A 233 28.29 8.46 33.18
N HIS A 234 27.78 7.70 34.16
CA HIS A 234 26.63 6.80 33.95
C HIS A 234 25.34 7.56 33.63
N ASN A 235 25.09 8.71 34.28
CA ASN A 235 23.95 9.56 33.95
C ASN A 235 24.06 10.12 32.52
N SER A 236 25.23 10.62 32.13
CA SER A 236 25.47 11.11 30.76
C SER A 236 25.29 10.02 29.70
N PHE A 237 25.71 8.77 30.00
CA PHE A 237 25.46 7.63 29.12
C PHE A 237 23.96 7.30 29.04
N ALA A 238 23.23 7.33 30.15
CA ALA A 238 21.79 7.08 30.19
C ALA A 238 21.02 8.08 29.31
N GLU A 239 21.34 9.39 29.38
CA GLU A 239 20.74 10.43 28.53
C GLU A 239 20.95 10.17 27.02
N LYS A 240 22.14 9.69 26.63
CA LYS A 240 22.44 9.34 25.23
C LYS A 240 21.67 8.07 24.80
N LEU A 241 21.57 7.09 25.69
CA LEU A 241 20.77 5.89 25.45
C LEU A 241 19.29 6.22 25.30
N GLU A 242 18.75 7.16 26.10
CA GLU A 242 17.38 7.66 25.97
C GLU A 242 17.14 8.37 24.63
N ALA A 243 18.12 9.11 24.12
CA ALA A 243 18.02 9.71 22.78
C ALA A 243 17.91 8.64 21.68
N LEU A 244 18.72 7.57 21.76
CA LEU A 244 18.62 6.42 20.85
C LEU A 244 17.27 5.71 20.97
N VAL A 245 16.78 5.48 22.20
CA VAL A 245 15.47 4.86 22.44
C VAL A 245 14.35 5.68 21.80
N ARG A 246 14.38 7.01 21.92
CA ARG A 246 13.40 7.90 21.27
C ARG A 246 13.44 7.77 19.74
N ALA A 247 14.64 7.69 19.15
CA ALA A 247 14.78 7.50 17.70
C ALA A 247 14.27 6.12 17.24
N LEU A 248 14.60 5.06 17.98
CA LEU A 248 14.10 3.70 17.72
C LEU A 248 12.57 3.63 17.81
N LYS A 249 11.97 4.27 18.82
CA LYS A 249 10.51 4.38 18.95
C LYS A 249 9.88 5.08 17.76
N CYS A 250 10.41 6.23 17.36
CA CYS A 250 9.92 6.96 16.18
C CYS A 250 9.92 6.05 14.93
N HIS A 251 11.00 5.29 14.71
CA HIS A 251 11.08 4.37 13.59
C HIS A 251 10.07 3.20 13.69
N ALA A 252 9.98 2.54 14.85
CA ALA A 252 9.17 1.35 15.04
C ALA A 252 7.66 1.60 15.19
N GLU A 253 7.29 2.77 15.74
CA GLU A 253 5.93 3.11 16.12
C GLU A 253 5.29 4.17 15.21
N ALA A 254 6.08 4.91 14.41
CA ALA A 254 5.55 5.84 13.43
C ALA A 254 5.92 5.45 11.99
N ALA A 255 7.21 5.27 11.67
CA ALA A 255 7.64 5.05 10.29
C ALA A 255 7.18 3.70 9.71
N ILE A 256 7.43 2.58 10.42
CA ILE A 256 7.00 1.25 9.95
C ILE A 256 5.46 1.14 9.83
N PRO A 257 4.66 1.59 10.82
CA PRO A 257 3.20 1.59 10.71
C PRO A 257 2.65 2.44 9.56
N ASP A 258 3.28 3.57 9.24
CA ASP A 258 2.89 4.42 8.11
C ASP A 258 3.06 3.70 6.75
N VAL A 259 4.14 2.92 6.61
CA VAL A 259 4.33 2.03 5.45
C VAL A 259 3.28 0.92 5.43
N HIS A 260 3.01 0.25 6.56
CA HIS A 260 1.95 -0.77 6.66
C HIS A 260 0.57 -0.22 6.27
N GLN A 261 0.21 0.98 6.72
CA GLN A 261 -1.08 1.59 6.37
C GLN A 261 -1.17 1.83 4.86
N THR A 262 -0.07 2.24 4.24
CA THR A 262 -0.01 2.47 2.79
C THR A 262 -0.10 1.17 2.02
N LEU A 263 0.56 0.11 2.51
CA LEU A 263 0.47 -1.23 1.96
C LEU A 263 -0.96 -1.78 2.03
N LYS A 264 -1.65 -1.57 3.16
CA LYS A 264 -3.05 -1.97 3.32
C LYS A 264 -3.97 -1.29 2.30
N LYS A 265 -3.78 0.01 2.06
CA LYS A 265 -4.53 0.76 1.03
C LYS A 265 -4.23 0.22 -0.38
N TYR A 266 -2.98 -0.12 -0.66
CA TYR A 266 -2.59 -0.74 -1.93
C TYR A 266 -3.25 -2.12 -2.12
N LEU A 267 -3.19 -3.00 -1.12
CA LEU A 267 -3.80 -4.33 -1.19
C LEU A 267 -5.30 -4.24 -1.38
N ASP A 268 -5.95 -3.31 -0.70
CA ASP A 268 -7.39 -3.09 -0.87
C ASP A 268 -7.76 -2.66 -2.29
N ALA A 269 -6.98 -1.73 -2.88
CA ALA A 269 -7.14 -1.32 -4.27
C ALA A 269 -6.80 -2.44 -5.27
N LYS A 270 -5.79 -3.29 -4.97
CA LYS A 270 -5.44 -4.48 -5.76
C LYS A 270 -6.61 -5.45 -5.82
N TYR A 271 -7.19 -5.81 -4.67
CA TYR A 271 -8.30 -6.77 -4.62
C TYR A 271 -9.58 -6.24 -5.25
N GLU A 272 -9.81 -4.94 -5.17
CA GLU A 272 -10.92 -4.30 -5.87
C GLU A 272 -10.76 -4.34 -7.38
N TYR A 273 -9.58 -3.99 -7.90
CA TYR A 273 -9.27 -4.12 -9.32
C TYR A 273 -9.42 -5.57 -9.81
N LEU A 274 -8.89 -6.53 -9.05
CA LEU A 274 -9.03 -7.96 -9.38
C LEU A 274 -10.49 -8.44 -9.37
N ALA A 275 -11.32 -7.93 -8.46
CA ALA A 275 -12.75 -8.24 -8.43
C ALA A 275 -13.45 -7.79 -9.72
N TYR A 276 -13.16 -6.58 -10.20
CA TYR A 276 -13.67 -6.11 -11.49
C TYR A 276 -13.12 -6.89 -12.69
N CYS A 277 -11.83 -7.28 -12.66
CA CYS A 277 -11.26 -8.17 -13.68
C CYS A 277 -12.01 -9.51 -13.74
N LEU A 278 -12.30 -10.11 -12.59
CA LEU A 278 -13.02 -11.37 -12.51
C LEU A 278 -14.46 -11.20 -13.02
N ARG A 279 -15.16 -10.13 -12.62
CA ARG A 279 -16.53 -9.89 -13.10
C ARG A 279 -16.59 -9.66 -14.61
N VAL A 280 -15.63 -8.91 -15.17
CA VAL A 280 -15.56 -8.73 -16.63
C VAL A 280 -15.32 -10.06 -17.33
N LYS A 281 -14.41 -10.90 -16.81
CA LYS A 281 -14.15 -12.22 -17.38
C LYS A 281 -15.39 -13.12 -17.34
N GLU A 282 -16.11 -13.16 -16.22
CA GLU A 282 -17.36 -13.94 -16.12
C GLU A 282 -18.39 -13.51 -17.18
N LEU A 283 -18.51 -12.20 -17.45
CA LEU A 283 -19.41 -11.69 -18.50
C LEU A 283 -18.93 -12.05 -19.91
N GLU A 284 -17.61 -12.13 -20.13
CA GLU A 284 -17.03 -12.57 -21.41
C GLU A 284 -17.23 -14.08 -21.62
N ASP A 285 -17.02 -14.87 -20.56
CA ASP A 285 -17.21 -16.33 -20.56
C ASP A 285 -18.71 -16.67 -20.79
N GLU A 286 -19.63 -15.95 -20.14
CA GLU A 286 -21.08 -16.07 -20.36
C GLU A 286 -21.46 -15.73 -21.81
N GLU A 287 -20.90 -14.66 -22.39
CA GLU A 287 -21.15 -14.31 -23.80
C GLU A 287 -20.63 -15.39 -24.76
N ALA A 288 -19.47 -15.98 -24.47
CA ALA A 288 -18.91 -17.07 -25.26
C ALA A 288 -19.75 -18.34 -25.20
N GLU A 289 -20.23 -18.73 -24.01
CA GLU A 289 -21.04 -19.93 -23.80
C GLU A 289 -22.37 -19.87 -24.57
N TYR A 290 -23.09 -18.74 -24.47
CA TYR A 290 -24.33 -18.53 -25.24
C TYR A 290 -24.07 -18.45 -26.75
N GLY A 291 -22.92 -17.90 -27.15
CA GLY A 291 -22.48 -17.91 -28.54
C GLY A 291 -22.34 -19.34 -29.10
N ILE A 292 -21.80 -20.27 -28.30
CA ILE A 292 -21.68 -21.70 -28.64
C ILE A 292 -23.06 -22.36 -28.73
N LEU A 293 -23.96 -22.03 -27.81
CA LEU A 293 -25.34 -22.56 -27.77
C LEU A 293 -26.25 -21.94 -28.85
N HIS A 294 -25.79 -20.92 -29.56
CA HIS A 294 -26.59 -20.12 -30.52
C HIS A 294 -27.84 -19.48 -29.88
N GLU A 295 -27.74 -19.16 -28.59
CA GLU A 295 -28.78 -18.47 -27.84
C GLU A 295 -28.45 -16.99 -27.69
N HIS A 296 -29.48 -16.16 -27.45
CA HIS A 296 -29.31 -14.72 -27.29
C HIS A 296 -29.39 -14.30 -25.82
N LEU A 297 -28.39 -13.56 -25.33
CA LEU A 297 -28.50 -12.88 -24.05
C LEU A 297 -29.37 -11.63 -24.14
N SER A 298 -30.35 -11.52 -23.24
CA SER A 298 -31.19 -10.33 -23.10
C SER A 298 -30.37 -9.05 -22.85
N ARG A 299 -29.28 -9.12 -22.07
CA ARG A 299 -28.41 -7.95 -21.83
C ARG A 299 -27.75 -7.43 -23.11
N MET A 300 -27.43 -8.30 -24.06
CA MET A 300 -26.82 -7.92 -25.34
C MET A 300 -27.81 -7.16 -26.22
N GLN A 301 -29.05 -7.63 -26.27
CA GLN A 301 -30.13 -6.98 -27.03
C GLN A 301 -30.46 -5.59 -26.48
N MET A 302 -30.26 -5.37 -25.18
CA MET A 302 -30.47 -4.07 -24.53
C MET A 302 -29.25 -3.13 -24.61
N GLY A 303 -28.15 -3.51 -25.28
CA GLY A 303 -26.97 -2.66 -25.45
C GLY A 303 -25.83 -2.89 -24.44
N ASN A 304 -25.88 -4.02 -23.72
CA ASN A 304 -24.85 -4.55 -22.84
C ASN A 304 -24.31 -3.56 -21.78
N TYR A 305 -25.21 -2.79 -21.16
CA TYR A 305 -24.85 -1.73 -20.21
C TYR A 305 -24.04 -2.23 -19.01
N GLU A 306 -24.36 -3.41 -18.47
CA GLU A 306 -23.62 -3.98 -17.34
C GLU A 306 -22.15 -4.23 -17.68
N TYR A 307 -21.87 -4.86 -18.83
CA TYR A 307 -20.50 -5.09 -19.25
C TYR A 307 -19.74 -3.78 -19.49
N ARG A 308 -20.37 -2.83 -20.18
CA ARG A 308 -19.79 -1.49 -20.43
C ARG A 308 -19.48 -0.77 -19.11
N PHE A 309 -20.33 -0.91 -18.12
CA PHE A 309 -20.13 -0.39 -16.77
C PHE A 309 -18.94 -1.06 -16.09
N MET A 310 -18.88 -2.39 -16.09
CA MET A 310 -17.79 -3.14 -15.48
C MET A 310 -16.43 -2.81 -16.13
N LEU A 311 -16.39 -2.58 -17.45
CA LEU A 311 -15.19 -2.12 -18.15
C LEU A 311 -14.69 -0.77 -17.62
N ARG A 312 -15.59 0.18 -17.40
CA ARG A 312 -15.26 1.52 -16.90
C ARG A 312 -14.74 1.47 -15.46
N TYR A 313 -15.42 0.75 -14.58
CA TYR A 313 -14.97 0.55 -13.19
C TYR A 313 -13.66 -0.22 -13.10
N ARG A 314 -13.44 -1.20 -13.99
CA ARG A 314 -12.15 -1.90 -14.11
C ARG A 314 -11.02 -0.93 -14.45
N GLU A 315 -11.22 0.01 -15.36
CA GLU A 315 -10.17 1.00 -15.70
C GLU A 315 -9.94 2.00 -14.55
N GLN A 316 -11.00 2.49 -13.91
CA GLN A 316 -10.86 3.40 -12.77
C GLN A 316 -10.15 2.74 -11.57
N SER A 317 -10.53 1.49 -11.24
CA SER A 317 -9.88 0.72 -10.19
C SER A 317 -8.43 0.36 -10.55
N ARG A 318 -8.12 0.11 -11.83
CA ARG A 318 -6.76 -0.07 -12.33
C ARG A 318 -5.90 1.18 -12.10
N GLU A 319 -6.41 2.36 -12.43
CA GLU A 319 -5.69 3.62 -12.23
C GLU A 319 -5.41 3.87 -10.73
N ASN A 320 -6.42 3.70 -9.88
CA ASN A 320 -6.27 3.78 -8.42
C ASN A 320 -5.23 2.77 -7.90
N PHE A 321 -5.30 1.51 -8.34
CA PHE A 321 -4.33 0.47 -8.00
C PHE A 321 -2.89 0.87 -8.40
N LEU A 322 -2.69 1.37 -9.62
CA LEU A 322 -1.38 1.79 -10.10
C LEU A 322 -0.84 3.01 -9.34
N GLU A 323 -1.70 3.96 -8.96
CA GLU A 323 -1.35 5.09 -8.12
C GLU A 323 -0.89 4.61 -6.74
N LYS A 324 -1.66 3.74 -6.07
CA LYS A 324 -1.27 3.18 -4.77
C LYS A 324 0.00 2.35 -4.85
N ARG A 325 0.24 1.64 -5.96
CA ARG A 325 1.48 0.90 -6.20
C ARG A 325 2.70 1.82 -6.22
N LYS A 326 2.59 2.97 -6.90
CA LYS A 326 3.64 4.00 -6.92
C LYS A 326 3.86 4.59 -5.53
N ALA A 327 2.80 4.88 -4.79
CA ALA A 327 2.88 5.41 -3.44
C ALA A 327 3.60 4.45 -2.47
N VAL A 328 3.32 3.13 -2.57
CA VAL A 328 4.02 2.10 -1.80
C VAL A 328 5.51 2.07 -2.14
N ALA A 329 5.87 2.06 -3.43
CA ALA A 329 7.27 2.05 -3.85
C ALA A 329 8.06 3.23 -3.26
N VAL A 330 7.51 4.45 -3.37
CA VAL A 330 8.13 5.66 -2.80
C VAL A 330 8.28 5.53 -1.28
N LYS A 331 7.28 5.03 -0.56
CA LYS A 331 7.37 4.89 0.90
C LYS A 331 8.38 3.84 1.36
N ILE A 332 8.55 2.76 0.60
CA ILE A 332 9.59 1.76 0.88
C ILE A 332 10.98 2.37 0.64
N GLU A 333 11.17 3.07 -0.48
CA GLU A 333 12.42 3.79 -0.76
C GLU A 333 12.73 4.83 0.32
N LEU A 334 11.71 5.54 0.84
CA LEU A 334 11.90 6.48 1.95
C LEU A 334 12.28 5.78 3.26
N LEU A 335 11.73 4.59 3.53
CA LEU A 335 12.08 3.79 4.70
C LEU A 335 13.54 3.31 4.64
N ASP A 336 14.02 2.94 3.44
CA ASP A 336 15.36 2.39 3.21
C ASP A 336 16.45 3.46 3.01
N GLU A 337 16.18 4.52 2.24
CA GLU A 337 17.21 5.47 1.78
C GLU A 337 17.27 6.79 2.55
N ARG A 338 16.18 7.21 3.21
CA ARG A 338 16.10 8.54 3.86
C ARG A 338 15.83 8.42 5.36
N HIS A 339 16.91 8.57 6.14
CA HIS A 339 16.92 8.95 7.56
C HIS A 339 16.62 7.88 8.63
N GLY A 340 15.97 6.76 8.34
CA GLY A 340 15.69 5.74 9.38
C GLY A 340 16.90 4.88 9.74
N ILE A 341 17.18 3.89 8.90
CA ILE A 341 18.09 2.78 9.22
C ILE A 341 19.55 3.23 9.30
N ARG A 342 19.99 4.10 8.37
CA ARG A 342 21.37 4.64 8.39
C ARG A 342 21.63 5.52 9.61
N GLU A 343 20.66 6.35 10.00
CA GLU A 343 20.81 7.21 11.16
C GLU A 343 20.77 6.40 12.46
N LEU A 344 19.87 5.41 12.55
CA LEU A 344 19.85 4.46 13.66
C LEU A 344 21.17 3.69 13.78
N ALA A 345 21.74 3.21 12.67
CA ALA A 345 23.04 2.55 12.67
C ALA A 345 24.17 3.48 13.15
N LEU A 346 24.14 4.75 12.74
CA LEU A 346 25.09 5.76 13.20
C LEU A 346 24.93 6.07 14.69
N GLN A 347 23.70 6.23 15.18
CA GLN A 347 23.41 6.46 16.59
C GLN A 347 23.84 5.26 17.45
N LEU A 348 23.61 4.03 16.98
CA LEU A 348 24.05 2.81 17.67
C LEU A 348 25.59 2.73 17.71
N LYS A 349 26.27 3.07 16.61
CA LYS A 349 27.74 3.17 16.58
C LYS A 349 28.26 4.22 17.55
N ASN A 350 27.61 5.39 17.62
CA ASN A 350 27.95 6.45 18.55
C ASN A 350 27.76 6.01 20.00
N LEU A 351 26.67 5.31 20.31
CA LEU A 351 26.42 4.75 21.63
C LEU A 351 27.52 3.77 22.06
N ILE A 352 27.92 2.85 21.18
CA ILE A 352 29.00 1.88 21.46
C ILE A 352 30.32 2.61 21.74
N ASN A 353 30.63 3.66 20.98
CA ASN A 353 31.83 4.46 21.21
C ASN A 353 31.79 5.20 22.55
N GLU A 354 30.63 5.71 22.94
CA GLU A 354 30.46 6.38 24.24
C GLU A 354 30.55 5.39 25.40
N MET A 355 29.96 4.19 25.27
CA MET A 355 30.13 3.12 26.25
C MET A 355 31.61 2.74 26.42
N LYS A 356 32.36 2.63 25.32
CA LYS A 356 33.80 2.37 25.37
C LYS A 356 34.56 3.49 26.08
N LYS A 357 34.27 4.75 25.77
CA LYS A 357 34.91 5.92 26.42
C LYS A 357 34.62 5.95 27.92
N MET A 358 33.36 5.72 28.32
CA MET A 358 32.94 5.63 29.71
C MET A 358 33.77 4.57 30.46
N HIS A 359 33.82 3.33 29.96
CA HIS A 359 34.60 2.28 30.60
C HIS A 359 36.11 2.57 30.67
N MET A 360 36.69 3.21 29.66
CA MET A 360 38.11 3.60 29.70
C MET A 360 38.37 4.67 30.76
N LYS A 361 37.51 5.71 30.85
CA LYS A 361 37.61 6.74 31.88
C LYS A 361 37.44 6.16 33.28
N SER A 362 36.41 5.34 33.50
CA SER A 362 36.18 4.67 34.79
C SER A 362 37.40 3.85 35.22
N ARG A 363 38.06 3.16 34.27
CA ARG A 363 39.28 2.40 34.55
C ARG A 363 40.44 3.31 34.97
N GLU A 364 40.65 4.42 34.27
CA GLU A 364 41.69 5.39 34.60
C GLU A 364 41.48 5.99 36.00
N GLU A 365 40.24 6.39 36.31
CA GLU A 365 39.88 6.96 37.62
C GLU A 365 40.08 5.97 38.77
N ILE A 366 39.67 4.71 38.59
CA ILE A 366 39.87 3.65 39.59
C ILE A 366 41.37 3.37 39.78
N SER A 367 42.16 3.36 38.70
CA SER A 367 43.61 3.12 38.76
C SER A 367 44.43 4.26 39.40
N ARG A 368 43.84 5.43 39.62
CA ARG A 368 44.51 6.53 40.36
C ARG A 368 44.40 6.37 41.87
N ILE A 369 43.51 5.52 42.35
CA ILE A 369 43.23 5.31 43.78
C ILE A 369 43.79 3.96 44.29
N LEU A 370 43.72 2.92 43.46
CA LEU A 370 44.35 1.61 43.71
C LEU A 370 45.83 1.64 43.32
#